data_AF-A0A7C1BZ14-F1
#
_entry.id   AF-A0A7C1BZ14-F1
#
_cell.length_a   1.000
_cell.length_b   1.000
_cell.length_c   1.000
_cell.angle_alpha   90.00
_cell.angle_beta   90.00
_cell.angle_gamma   90.00
#
_symmetry.space_group_name_H-M   'P 1'
#
loop_
_entity.id
_entity.type
_entity.pdbx_description
1 polymer ?
#
loop_
_entity_poly.entity_id
_entity_poly.type
_entity_poly.pdbx_seq_one_letter_code
_entity_poly.pdbx_strand_id
1 'polypeptide(L)'
;YYRVREYFLKPESTPVTDHAHCEYLEIWAETGIIGLILFLVFIFSILYQSKNFKEKQKSFLFSICPGIICGIVAVLSDNIFSTNLRNPSTSMFFWFLLGIAGGNFSKKKYISSHSKLLWLTISIVSFIMVVFTSFYRILPEIYLKKGIIAKNIGKEMKKASLILRKKGKTKESKEYMEEASRYFREAEKFYKMGCKINPFNYVLHYKLAYVYGELNEFRKALKIYIYINKYLFPHFAKTDANLGTVYLALGDYKKAIYYYRWAEWFNPYDKDVLCSMASIYIIFYHRIDKAKQYLKRVLTIDPKNRYANRTLKLLGEKPGG
;
A
#
# COMPACT_ATOMS: atom_id res chain seq x y z
N TYR A 1 14.10 24.80 -13.07
CA TYR A 1 12.98 24.22 -12.31
C TYR A 1 13.38 22.86 -11.76
N TYR A 2 13.99 22.86 -10.56
CA TYR A 2 14.36 21.65 -9.83
C TYR A 2 13.09 21.07 -9.20
N ARG A 3 12.63 19.89 -9.64
CA ARG A 3 11.60 19.14 -8.90
C ARG A 3 12.24 18.65 -7.61
N VAL A 4 11.83 19.22 -6.48
CA VAL A 4 12.08 18.66 -5.16
C VAL A 4 11.53 17.22 -5.16
N ARG A 5 12.38 16.23 -4.87
CA ARG A 5 11.95 14.84 -4.74
C ARG A 5 11.10 14.70 -3.46
N GLU A 6 9.81 14.97 -3.58
CA GLU A 6 8.80 14.79 -2.52
C GLU A 6 8.53 13.30 -2.15
N TYR A 7 9.31 12.35 -2.68
CA TYR A 7 9.16 10.92 -2.40
C TYR A 7 9.39 10.54 -0.92
N PHE A 8 10.08 11.38 -0.14
CA PHE A 8 10.38 11.10 1.27
C PHE A 8 9.48 11.83 2.28
N LEU A 9 8.60 12.74 1.84
CA LEU A 9 7.77 13.58 2.73
C LEU A 9 6.27 13.26 2.70
N LYS A 10 5.85 12.31 1.86
CA LYS A 10 4.52 11.69 1.99
C LYS A 10 4.61 10.52 2.99
N PRO A 11 3.64 10.36 3.92
CA PRO A 11 3.55 9.20 4.81
C PRO A 11 3.06 7.93 4.07
N GLU A 12 3.35 7.85 2.78
CA GLU A 12 3.30 6.64 1.95
C GLU A 12 4.75 6.23 1.79
N SER A 13 5.34 5.74 2.89
CA SER A 13 6.67 5.15 2.84
C SER A 13 6.64 4.03 1.81
N THR A 14 7.45 4.17 0.77
CA THR A 14 7.77 3.10 -0.17
C THR A 14 8.05 1.83 0.63
N PRO A 15 7.56 0.66 0.18
CA PRO A 15 7.76 -0.58 0.91
C PRO A 15 9.26 -0.75 1.14
N VAL A 16 9.67 -1.04 2.38
CA VAL A 16 10.92 -1.77 2.60
C VAL A 16 10.70 -3.05 1.79
N THR A 17 11.36 -3.15 0.64
CA THR A 17 11.16 -4.29 -0.24
C THR A 17 11.74 -5.51 0.48
N ASP A 18 10.88 -6.48 0.81
CA ASP A 18 11.26 -7.84 1.25
C ASP A 18 11.99 -8.64 0.14
N HIS A 19 12.41 -7.96 -0.92
CA HIS A 19 12.90 -8.52 -2.15
C HIS A 19 14.35 -8.12 -2.35
N ALA A 20 15.14 -9.05 -2.87
CA ALA A 20 16.44 -8.67 -3.40
C ALA A 20 16.20 -7.65 -4.52
N HIS A 21 16.97 -6.55 -4.56
CA HIS A 21 17.00 -5.63 -5.70
C HIS A 21 17.71 -6.28 -6.90
N CYS A 22 17.30 -7.50 -7.25
CA CYS A 22 17.84 -8.35 -8.28
C CYS A 22 16.80 -9.42 -8.64
N GLU A 23 16.25 -9.36 -9.85
CA GLU A 23 15.22 -10.29 -10.31
C GLU A 23 15.69 -11.75 -10.27
N TYR A 24 16.97 -12.01 -10.54
CA TYR A 24 17.51 -13.38 -10.57
C TYR A 24 17.61 -14.01 -9.18
N LEU A 25 18.00 -13.24 -8.16
CA LEU A 25 17.99 -13.69 -6.78
C LEU A 25 16.58 -13.98 -6.31
N GLU A 26 15.62 -13.21 -6.81
CA GLU A 26 14.22 -13.36 -6.45
C GLU A 26 13.58 -14.60 -7.11
N ILE A 27 13.84 -14.83 -8.41
CA ILE A 27 13.46 -16.08 -9.09
C ILE A 27 14.09 -17.28 -8.38
N TRP A 28 15.35 -17.17 -7.96
CA TRP A 28 16.01 -18.22 -7.18
C TRP A 28 15.33 -18.44 -5.83
N ALA A 29 15.01 -17.39 -5.09
CA ALA A 29 14.33 -17.50 -3.80
C ALA A 29 12.95 -18.16 -3.90
N GLU A 30 12.19 -17.84 -4.95
CA GLU A 30 10.82 -18.34 -5.13
C GLU A 30 10.74 -19.73 -5.75
N THR A 31 11.60 -20.01 -6.73
CA THR A 31 11.51 -21.24 -7.56
C THR A 31 12.68 -22.19 -7.37
N GLY A 32 13.65 -21.81 -6.54
CA GLY A 32 14.89 -22.54 -6.36
C GLY A 32 15.86 -22.40 -7.53
N ILE A 33 17.04 -22.99 -7.38
CA ILE A 33 18.12 -22.90 -8.39
C ILE A 33 17.70 -23.52 -9.74
N ILE A 34 16.83 -24.54 -9.68
CA ILE A 34 16.29 -25.23 -10.86
C ILE A 34 15.44 -24.27 -11.70
N GLY A 35 14.55 -23.49 -11.07
CA GLY A 35 13.71 -22.53 -11.77
C GLY A 35 14.50 -21.39 -12.39
N LEU A 36 15.53 -20.89 -11.70
CA LEU A 36 16.46 -19.91 -12.26
C LEU A 36 17.20 -20.45 -13.50
N ILE A 37 17.71 -21.69 -13.44
CA ILE A 37 18.40 -22.31 -14.59
C ILE A 37 17.44 -22.45 -15.77
N LEU A 38 16.22 -22.94 -15.55
CA LEU A 38 15.21 -23.09 -16.61
C LEU A 38 14.87 -21.74 -17.25
N PHE A 39 14.69 -20.69 -16.43
CA PHE A 39 14.43 -19.34 -16.92
C PHE A 39 15.58 -18.84 -17.82
N LEU A 40 16.84 -18.95 -17.36
CA LEU A 40 17.99 -18.50 -18.15
C LEU A 40 18.16 -19.31 -19.44
N VAL A 41 18.05 -20.64 -19.37
CA VAL A 41 18.13 -21.52 -20.55
C VAL A 41 17.05 -21.15 -21.56
N PHE A 42 15.82 -20.90 -21.12
CA PHE A 42 14.74 -20.47 -21.98
C PHE A 42 15.07 -19.16 -22.70
N ILE A 43 15.49 -18.12 -21.98
CA ILE A 43 15.87 -16.82 -22.55
C ILE A 43 17.03 -16.97 -23.54
N PHE A 44 18.12 -17.64 -23.14
CA PHE A 44 19.29 -17.81 -23.99
C PHE A 44 19.00 -18.65 -25.23
N SER A 45 18.11 -19.65 -25.14
CA SER A 45 17.71 -20.46 -26.30
C SER A 45 17.03 -19.61 -27.38
N ILE A 46 16.16 -18.68 -26.97
CA ILE A 46 15.48 -17.76 -27.87
C ILE A 46 16.47 -16.78 -28.50
N LEU A 47 17.37 -16.20 -27.70
CA LEU A 47 18.39 -15.28 -28.20
C LEU A 47 19.35 -15.98 -29.18
N TYR A 48 19.73 -17.23 -28.90
CA TYR A 48 20.57 -18.04 -29.78
C TYR A 48 19.89 -18.34 -31.11
N GLN A 49 18.62 -18.78 -31.09
CA GLN A 49 17.83 -19.01 -32.30
C GLN A 49 17.68 -17.72 -33.12
N SER A 50 17.41 -16.59 -32.46
CA SER A 50 17.25 -15.28 -33.11
C SER A 50 18.53 -14.80 -33.81
N LYS A 51 19.70 -15.03 -33.19
CA LYS A 51 21.01 -14.70 -33.78
C LYS A 51 21.35 -15.56 -34.99
N ASN A 52 21.02 -16.85 -34.98
CA ASN A 52 21.33 -17.77 -36.07
C ASN A 52 20.37 -17.65 -37.27
N PHE A 53 19.30 -16.86 -37.14
CA PHE A 53 18.39 -16.55 -38.24
C PHE A 53 19.00 -15.60 -39.30
N LYS A 54 20.23 -15.11 -39.07
CA LYS A 54 20.92 -14.10 -39.89
C LYS A 54 21.10 -14.42 -41.37
N GLU A 55 21.11 -15.69 -41.77
CA GLU A 55 21.52 -16.06 -43.12
C GLU A 55 20.37 -16.32 -44.11
N LYS A 56 19.10 -16.39 -43.69
CA LYS A 56 18.04 -16.93 -44.57
C LYS A 56 17.03 -15.93 -45.14
N GLN A 57 16.91 -14.68 -44.66
CA GLN A 57 15.91 -13.73 -45.20
C GLN A 57 16.28 -12.24 -45.07
N LYS A 58 16.40 -11.54 -46.20
CA LYS A 58 16.41 -10.06 -46.29
C LYS A 58 14.98 -9.50 -46.21
N SER A 59 14.37 -9.52 -45.03
CA SER A 59 13.03 -8.92 -44.76
C SER A 59 13.14 -7.72 -43.83
N PHE A 60 12.22 -6.74 -43.90
CA PHE A 60 12.17 -5.57 -43.01
C PHE A 60 12.19 -5.94 -41.51
N LEU A 61 11.50 -7.03 -41.15
CA LEU A 61 11.50 -7.57 -39.78
C LEU A 61 12.90 -7.94 -39.28
N PHE A 62 13.78 -8.40 -40.17
CA PHE A 62 15.14 -8.78 -39.82
C PHE A 62 16.01 -7.57 -39.45
N SER A 63 15.76 -6.40 -40.04
CA SER A 63 16.46 -5.15 -39.68
C SER A 63 16.09 -4.64 -38.28
N ILE A 64 14.92 -5.03 -37.75
CA ILE A 64 14.44 -4.63 -36.43
C ILE A 64 14.94 -5.60 -35.34
N CYS A 65 15.23 -6.86 -35.69
CA CYS A 65 15.69 -7.89 -34.75
C CYS A 65 16.89 -7.47 -33.87
N PRO A 66 17.95 -6.81 -34.38
CA PRO A 66 19.04 -6.32 -33.53
C PRO A 66 18.57 -5.32 -32.46
N GLY A 67 17.61 -4.45 -32.80
CA GLY A 67 17.01 -3.52 -31.85
C GLY A 67 16.18 -4.23 -30.77
N ILE A 68 15.42 -5.26 -31.14
CA ILE A 68 14.65 -6.08 -30.20
C ILE A 68 15.58 -6.85 -29.26
N ILE A 69 16.63 -7.50 -29.81
CA ILE A 69 17.63 -8.22 -29.02
C ILE A 69 18.34 -7.26 -28.06
N CYS A 70 18.72 -6.07 -28.52
CA CYS A 70 19.32 -5.05 -27.68
C CYS A 70 18.38 -4.63 -26.53
N GLY A 71 17.09 -4.42 -26.82
CA GLY A 71 16.08 -4.12 -25.81
C GLY A 71 15.91 -5.24 -24.77
N ILE A 72 15.85 -6.50 -25.20
CA ILE A 72 15.76 -7.66 -24.30
C ILE A 72 17.01 -7.72 -23.39
N VAL A 73 18.21 -7.59 -23.96
CA VAL A 73 19.47 -7.61 -23.20
C VAL A 73 19.56 -6.43 -22.24
N ALA A 74 19.10 -5.24 -22.63
CA ALA A 74 19.04 -4.07 -21.76
C ALA A 74 18.13 -4.31 -20.56
N VAL A 75 16.93 -4.87 -20.79
CA VAL A 75 16.00 -5.23 -19.70
C VAL A 75 16.63 -6.29 -18.79
N LEU A 76 17.22 -7.35 -19.33
CA LEU A 76 17.90 -8.39 -18.53
C LEU A 76 19.05 -7.80 -17.69
N SER A 77 19.82 -6.87 -18.25
CA SER A 77 20.94 -6.23 -17.55
C SER A 77 20.46 -5.31 -16.43
N ASP A 78 19.40 -4.54 -16.67
CA ASP A 78 18.78 -3.68 -15.64
C ASP A 78 18.22 -4.51 -14.47
N ASN A 79 17.64 -5.68 -14.76
CA ASN A 79 17.13 -6.62 -13.76
C ASN A 79 18.21 -7.31 -12.90
N ILE A 80 19.50 -7.06 -13.16
CA ILE A 80 20.58 -7.43 -12.22
C ILE A 80 20.46 -6.58 -10.95
N PHE A 81 20.04 -5.32 -11.09
CA PHE A 81 19.94 -4.34 -10.00
C PHE A 81 18.49 -3.89 -9.72
N SER A 82 17.51 -4.50 -10.39
CA SER A 82 16.11 -4.14 -10.31
C SER A 82 15.22 -5.38 -10.38
N THR A 83 13.94 -5.21 -10.05
CA THR A 83 12.90 -6.25 -10.18
C THR A 83 11.85 -5.82 -11.20
N ASN A 84 12.30 -5.22 -12.30
CA ASN A 84 11.42 -4.62 -13.30
C ASN A 84 10.54 -5.65 -14.01
N LEU A 85 10.91 -6.93 -14.07
CA LEU A 85 10.04 -7.98 -14.62
C LEU A 85 8.83 -8.32 -13.74
N ARG A 86 8.80 -7.87 -12.47
CA ARG A 86 7.60 -7.98 -11.61
C ARG A 86 6.55 -6.93 -11.90
N ASN A 87 6.95 -5.80 -12.50
CA ASN A 87 6.00 -4.77 -12.88
C ASN A 87 5.25 -5.22 -14.16
N PRO A 88 3.91 -5.33 -14.13
CA PRO A 88 3.13 -5.86 -15.25
C PRO A 88 3.36 -5.12 -16.58
N SER A 89 3.62 -3.81 -16.56
CA SER A 89 3.80 -3.05 -17.80
C SER A 89 5.10 -3.42 -18.51
N THR A 90 6.22 -3.43 -17.79
CA THR A 90 7.55 -3.79 -18.31
C THR A 90 7.62 -5.27 -18.68
N SER A 91 7.03 -6.15 -17.86
CA SER A 91 7.01 -7.58 -18.13
C SER A 91 6.22 -7.90 -19.39
N MET A 92 5.07 -7.25 -19.63
CA MET A 92 4.30 -7.40 -20.86
C MET A 92 5.13 -7.03 -22.10
N PHE A 93 5.85 -5.91 -22.08
CA PHE A 93 6.72 -5.53 -23.20
C PHE A 93 7.87 -6.52 -23.39
N PHE A 94 8.51 -6.96 -22.30
CA PHE A 94 9.60 -7.93 -22.35
C PHE A 94 9.15 -9.24 -23.00
N TRP A 95 8.05 -9.83 -22.52
CA TRP A 95 7.52 -11.09 -23.06
C TRP A 95 7.02 -10.96 -24.50
N PHE A 96 6.42 -9.82 -24.84
CA PHE A 96 6.01 -9.51 -26.22
C PHE A 96 7.22 -9.46 -27.17
N LEU A 97 8.27 -8.72 -26.79
CA LEU A 97 9.50 -8.59 -27.58
C LEU A 97 10.24 -9.94 -27.70
N LEU A 98 10.31 -10.70 -26.61
CA LEU A 98 10.90 -12.04 -26.61
C LEU A 98 10.13 -13.01 -27.52
N GLY A 99 8.79 -12.93 -27.54
CA GLY A 99 7.94 -13.69 -28.44
C GLY A 99 8.17 -13.34 -29.91
N ILE A 100 8.35 -12.06 -30.25
CA ILE A 100 8.73 -11.64 -31.61
C ILE A 100 10.13 -12.14 -31.96
N ALA A 101 11.09 -12.05 -31.04
CA ALA A 101 12.47 -12.48 -31.25
C ALA A 101 12.60 -13.99 -31.50
N GLY A 102 11.74 -14.79 -30.87
CA GLY A 102 11.65 -16.26 -31.06
C GLY A 102 10.72 -16.71 -32.20
N GLY A 103 10.01 -15.79 -32.85
CA GLY A 103 9.08 -16.09 -33.93
C GLY A 103 9.81 -16.56 -35.20
N ASN A 104 9.47 -17.74 -35.70
CA ASN A 104 10.10 -18.30 -36.91
C ASN A 104 9.37 -17.82 -38.18
N PHE A 105 9.82 -16.70 -38.76
CA PHE A 105 9.20 -16.09 -39.94
C PHE A 105 9.61 -16.83 -41.23
N SER A 106 9.01 -17.98 -41.52
CA SER A 106 9.28 -18.71 -42.78
C SER A 106 8.67 -18.01 -44.01
N LYS A 107 9.36 -18.11 -45.16
CA LYS A 107 8.98 -17.57 -46.49
C LYS A 107 7.80 -18.31 -47.13
N LYS A 108 7.08 -19.17 -46.40
CA LYS A 108 5.82 -19.72 -46.90
C LYS A 108 4.90 -18.53 -47.14
N LYS A 109 4.38 -18.41 -48.37
CA LYS A 109 3.22 -17.55 -48.69
C LYS A 109 2.19 -17.84 -47.62
N TYR A 110 2.10 -16.96 -46.62
CA TYR A 110 1.06 -17.05 -45.62
C TYR A 110 -0.22 -16.73 -46.40
N ILE A 111 -0.90 -17.77 -46.88
CA ILE A 111 -2.34 -17.65 -47.10
C ILE A 111 -2.85 -17.41 -45.70
N SER A 112 -3.08 -16.14 -45.37
CA SER A 112 -3.49 -15.69 -44.05
C SER A 112 -4.95 -16.10 -43.82
N SER A 113 -5.23 -17.40 -43.83
CA SER A 113 -6.35 -17.93 -43.08
C SER A 113 -5.89 -17.94 -41.62
N HIS A 114 -5.79 -16.74 -41.02
CA HIS A 114 -5.85 -16.68 -39.56
C HIS A 114 -7.14 -17.41 -39.21
N SER A 115 -7.06 -18.52 -38.47
CA SER A 115 -8.28 -19.22 -38.13
C SER A 115 -9.16 -18.20 -37.40
N LYS A 116 -10.40 -18.01 -37.87
CA LYS A 116 -11.37 -17.12 -37.21
C LYS A 116 -11.46 -17.45 -35.71
N LEU A 117 -11.19 -18.71 -35.36
CA LEU A 117 -11.07 -19.24 -34.01
C LEU A 117 -9.93 -18.60 -33.18
N LEU A 118 -8.74 -18.37 -33.74
CA LEU A 118 -7.64 -17.72 -33.01
C LEU A 118 -7.97 -16.26 -32.68
N TRP A 119 -8.49 -15.50 -33.65
CA TRP A 119 -8.92 -14.13 -33.39
C TRP A 119 -10.09 -14.07 -32.42
N LEU A 120 -11.05 -14.99 -32.55
CA LEU A 120 -12.17 -15.11 -31.64
C LEU A 120 -11.70 -15.40 -30.20
N THR A 121 -10.76 -16.32 -30.01
CA THR A 121 -10.22 -16.65 -28.68
C THR A 121 -9.44 -15.49 -28.07
N ILE A 122 -8.57 -14.81 -28.83
CA ILE A 122 -7.85 -13.63 -28.36
C ILE A 122 -8.83 -12.51 -27.97
N SER A 123 -9.85 -12.25 -28.78
CA SER A 123 -10.87 -11.24 -28.48
C SER A 123 -11.69 -11.60 -27.25
N ILE A 124 -12.10 -12.86 -27.09
CA ILE A 124 -12.85 -13.33 -25.91
C ILE A 124 -11.99 -13.21 -24.65
N VAL A 125 -10.75 -13.70 -24.66
CA VAL A 125 -9.85 -13.63 -23.51
C VAL A 125 -9.54 -12.19 -23.15
N SER A 126 -9.27 -11.33 -24.14
CA SER A 126 -9.03 -9.90 -23.92
C SER A 126 -10.27 -9.22 -23.31
N PHE A 127 -11.46 -9.55 -23.80
CA PHE A 127 -12.71 -9.04 -23.26
C PHE A 127 -12.94 -9.49 -21.81
N ILE A 128 -12.74 -10.78 -21.51
CA ILE A 128 -12.84 -11.32 -20.14
C ILE A 128 -11.85 -10.60 -19.23
N MET A 129 -10.60 -10.40 -19.67
CA MET A 129 -9.58 -9.70 -18.90
C MET A 129 -9.93 -8.23 -18.67
N VAL A 130 -10.50 -7.52 -19.65
CA VAL A 130 -10.99 -6.14 -19.49
C VAL A 130 -12.14 -6.09 -18.48
N VAL A 131 -13.10 -7.01 -18.57
CA VAL A 131 -14.21 -7.09 -17.63
C VAL A 131 -13.71 -7.40 -16.22
N PHE A 132 -12.83 -8.40 -16.09
CA PHE A 132 -12.25 -8.82 -14.82
C PHE A 132 -11.44 -7.67 -14.16
N THR A 133 -10.54 -7.04 -14.91
CA THR A 133 -9.73 -5.91 -14.41
C THR A 133 -10.61 -4.72 -14.07
N SER A 134 -11.63 -4.40 -14.87
CA SER A 134 -12.57 -3.33 -14.56
C SER A 134 -13.34 -3.60 -13.27
N PHE A 135 -13.83 -4.83 -13.09
CA PHE A 135 -14.60 -5.21 -11.90
C PHE A 135 -13.75 -5.24 -10.63
N TYR A 136 -12.57 -5.86 -10.65
CA TYR A 136 -11.72 -6.02 -9.47
C TYR A 136 -10.85 -4.81 -9.14
N ARG A 137 -10.60 -3.90 -10.10
CA ARG A 137 -9.77 -2.71 -9.89
C ARG A 137 -10.60 -1.45 -9.71
N ILE A 138 -11.51 -1.17 -10.63
CA ILE A 138 -12.22 0.12 -10.68
C ILE A 138 -13.33 0.17 -9.62
N LEU A 139 -14.12 -0.90 -9.50
CA LEU A 139 -15.28 -0.90 -8.63
C LEU A 139 -14.94 -0.75 -7.13
N PRO A 140 -13.94 -1.45 -6.56
CA PRO A 140 -13.48 -1.21 -5.19
C PRO A 140 -12.94 0.20 -4.99
N GLU A 141 -12.30 0.78 -6.01
CA GLU A 141 -11.77 2.15 -5.94
C GLU A 141 -12.90 3.19 -5.90
N ILE A 142 -13.98 2.99 -6.65
CA ILE A 142 -15.19 3.81 -6.58
C ILE A 142 -15.78 3.77 -5.16
N TYR A 143 -15.93 2.57 -4.59
CA TYR A 143 -16.42 2.42 -3.22
C TYR A 143 -15.48 3.03 -2.18
N LEU A 144 -14.16 2.88 -2.36
CA LEU A 144 -13.16 3.52 -1.51
C LEU A 144 -13.32 5.05 -1.53
N LYS A 145 -13.44 5.66 -2.71
CA LYS A 145 -13.62 7.11 -2.87
C LYS A 145 -14.91 7.59 -2.22
N LYS A 146 -16.05 6.92 -2.49
CA LYS A 146 -17.34 7.24 -1.85
C LYS A 146 -17.26 7.16 -0.33
N GLY A 147 -16.64 6.10 0.20
CA GLY A 147 -16.42 5.96 1.64
C GLY A 147 -15.52 7.05 2.23
N ILE A 148 -14.46 7.46 1.51
CA ILE A 148 -13.58 8.57 1.94
C ILE A 148 -14.35 9.88 2.04
N ILE A 149 -15.19 10.19 1.05
CA ILE A 149 -16.02 11.40 1.05
C ILE A 149 -16.96 11.40 2.28
N ALA A 150 -17.74 10.34 2.46
CA ALA A 150 -18.64 10.20 3.61
C ALA A 150 -17.90 10.32 4.95
N LYS A 151 -16.76 9.62 5.10
CA LYS A 151 -15.93 9.68 6.31
C LYS A 151 -15.37 11.09 6.57
N ASN A 152 -14.98 11.82 5.53
CA ASN A 152 -14.47 13.20 5.67
C ASN A 152 -15.59 14.14 6.11
N ILE A 153 -16.79 14.02 5.54
CA ILE A 153 -17.97 14.79 5.99
C ILE A 153 -18.26 14.49 7.46
N GLY A 154 -18.29 13.22 7.85
CA GLY A 154 -18.49 12.82 9.26
C GLY A 154 -17.45 13.41 10.21
N LYS A 155 -16.18 13.52 9.79
CA LYS A 155 -15.13 14.18 10.58
C LYS A 155 -15.38 15.67 10.78
N GLU A 156 -15.78 16.38 9.73
CA GLU A 156 -16.08 17.81 9.83
C GLU A 156 -17.30 18.05 10.73
N MET A 157 -18.35 17.23 10.61
CA MET A 157 -19.51 17.29 11.52
C MET A 157 -19.12 17.03 12.97
N LYS A 158 -18.26 16.02 13.23
CA LYS A 158 -17.75 15.74 14.59
C LYS A 158 -16.93 16.91 15.15
N LYS A 159 -16.10 17.55 14.33
CA LYS A 159 -15.35 18.76 14.74
C LYS A 159 -16.30 19.92 15.06
N ALA A 160 -17.30 20.17 14.21
CA ALA A 160 -18.31 21.20 14.44
C ALA A 160 -19.07 20.95 15.75
N SER A 161 -19.48 19.70 15.99
CA SER A 161 -20.10 19.27 17.26
C SER A 161 -19.23 19.61 18.48
N LEU A 162 -17.92 19.35 18.43
CA LEU A 162 -17.00 19.66 19.52
C LEU A 162 -16.83 21.18 19.76
N ILE A 163 -16.84 21.98 18.69
CA ILE A 163 -16.78 23.44 18.80
C ILE A 163 -18.06 23.99 19.44
N LEU A 164 -19.23 23.52 19.00
CA LEU A 164 -20.53 23.92 19.55
C LEU A 164 -20.66 23.53 21.02
N ARG A 165 -20.18 22.34 21.40
CA ARG A 165 -20.12 21.90 22.81
C ARG A 165 -19.33 22.87 23.68
N LYS A 166 -18.16 23.33 23.20
CA LYS A 166 -17.32 24.30 23.92
C LYS A 166 -17.99 25.68 24.06
N LYS A 167 -18.89 26.03 23.16
CA LYS A 167 -19.67 27.28 23.20
C LYS A 167 -20.95 27.17 24.06
N GLY A 168 -21.18 26.04 24.73
CA GLY A 168 -22.39 25.81 25.55
C GLY A 168 -23.64 25.42 24.74
N LYS A 169 -23.54 25.32 23.40
CA LYS A 169 -24.64 24.94 22.50
C LYS A 169 -24.81 23.42 22.45
N THR A 170 -25.30 22.84 23.55
CA THR A 170 -25.37 21.38 23.75
C THR A 170 -26.35 20.69 22.81
N LYS A 171 -27.50 21.30 22.48
CA LYS A 171 -28.49 20.73 21.55
C LYS A 171 -27.93 20.62 20.13
N GLU A 172 -27.47 21.73 19.56
CA GLU A 172 -26.83 21.76 18.22
C GLU A 172 -25.63 20.81 18.18
N SER A 173 -24.82 20.77 19.25
CA SER A 173 -23.69 19.83 19.33
C SER A 173 -24.10 18.36 19.20
N LYS A 174 -25.21 17.95 19.82
CA LYS A 174 -25.73 16.58 19.72
C LYS A 174 -26.22 16.28 18.30
N GLU A 175 -26.97 17.20 17.69
CA GLU A 175 -27.47 17.06 16.31
C GLU A 175 -26.31 16.82 15.33
N TYR A 176 -25.25 17.63 15.39
CA TYR A 176 -24.06 17.43 14.55
C TYR A 176 -23.31 16.11 14.84
N MET A 177 -23.35 15.61 16.09
CA MET A 177 -22.76 14.32 16.43
C MET A 177 -23.56 13.15 15.85
N GLU A 178 -24.89 13.26 15.84
CA GLU A 178 -25.78 12.27 15.21
C GLU A 178 -25.56 12.24 13.69
N GLU A 179 -25.46 13.41 13.05
CA GLU A 179 -25.13 13.50 11.63
C GLU A 179 -23.74 12.92 11.32
N ALA A 180 -22.74 13.21 12.15
CA ALA A 180 -21.42 12.61 12.02
C ALA A 180 -21.51 11.07 12.05
N SER A 181 -22.29 10.53 12.98
CA SER A 181 -22.50 9.09 13.12
C SER A 181 -23.21 8.49 11.90
N ARG A 182 -24.18 9.20 11.31
CA ARG A 182 -24.85 8.82 10.05
C ARG A 182 -23.85 8.71 8.90
N TYR A 183 -22.98 9.71 8.73
CA TYR A 183 -21.96 9.69 7.68
C TYR A 183 -20.89 8.62 7.90
N PHE A 184 -20.52 8.33 9.16
CA PHE A 184 -19.63 7.20 9.46
C PHE A 184 -20.28 5.85 9.11
N ARG A 185 -21.59 5.67 9.39
CA ARG A 185 -22.35 4.48 8.96
C ARG A 185 -22.43 4.35 7.43
N GLU A 186 -22.56 5.46 6.73
CA GLU A 186 -22.54 5.48 5.27
C GLU A 186 -21.16 5.06 4.73
N ALA A 187 -20.08 5.59 5.31
CA ALA A 187 -18.72 5.18 4.99
C ALA A 187 -18.47 3.69 5.26
N GLU A 188 -18.99 3.16 6.38
CA GLU A 188 -18.96 1.73 6.71
C GLU A 188 -19.57 0.89 5.58
N LYS A 189 -20.75 1.28 5.07
CA LYS A 189 -21.43 0.58 3.98
C LYS A 189 -20.58 0.53 2.72
N PHE A 190 -20.00 1.66 2.30
CA PHE A 190 -19.14 1.70 1.12
C PHE A 190 -17.88 0.87 1.29
N TYR A 191 -17.18 0.98 2.42
CA TYR A 191 -15.98 0.19 2.65
C TYR A 191 -16.25 -1.31 2.71
N LYS A 192 -17.36 -1.74 3.34
CA LYS A 192 -17.79 -3.14 3.31
C LYS A 192 -18.01 -3.65 1.89
N MET A 193 -18.66 -2.85 1.04
CA MET A 193 -18.89 -3.23 -0.35
C MET A 193 -17.58 -3.36 -1.12
N GLY A 194 -16.65 -2.42 -0.94
CA GLY A 194 -15.30 -2.53 -1.51
C GLY A 194 -14.56 -3.78 -1.04
N CYS A 195 -14.61 -4.10 0.27
CA CYS A 195 -13.96 -5.28 0.83
C CYS A 195 -14.55 -6.59 0.28
N LYS A 196 -15.86 -6.64 -0.02
CA LYS A 196 -16.48 -7.82 -0.64
C LYS A 196 -15.96 -8.08 -2.04
N ILE A 197 -15.71 -7.02 -2.81
CA ILE A 197 -15.24 -7.14 -4.21
C ILE A 197 -13.74 -7.41 -4.25
N ASN A 198 -12.96 -6.74 -3.41
CA ASN A 198 -11.52 -7.00 -3.28
C ASN A 198 -11.15 -7.28 -1.81
N PRO A 199 -11.21 -8.56 -1.39
CA PRO A 199 -10.91 -8.97 -0.02
C PRO A 199 -9.47 -8.74 0.42
N PHE A 200 -8.53 -8.60 -0.52
CA PHE A 200 -7.10 -8.44 -0.26
C PHE A 200 -6.65 -6.97 -0.21
N ASN A 201 -7.56 -6.02 -0.47
CA ASN A 201 -7.24 -4.61 -0.40
C ASN A 201 -7.15 -4.12 1.06
N TYR A 202 -5.93 -4.10 1.61
CA TYR A 202 -5.69 -3.68 2.99
C TYR A 202 -6.15 -2.23 3.26
N VAL A 203 -6.14 -1.34 2.26
CA VAL A 203 -6.55 0.07 2.43
C VAL A 203 -8.04 0.13 2.75
N LEU A 204 -8.88 -0.64 2.07
CA LEU A 204 -10.32 -0.72 2.32
C LEU A 204 -10.59 -1.24 3.74
N HIS A 205 -9.93 -2.32 4.14
CA HIS A 205 -10.01 -2.85 5.51
C HIS A 205 -9.55 -1.83 6.55
N TYR A 206 -8.43 -1.15 6.30
CA TYR A 206 -7.87 -0.13 7.19
C TYR A 206 -8.87 1.02 7.39
N LYS A 207 -9.50 1.52 6.32
CA LYS A 207 -10.48 2.60 6.41
C LYS A 207 -11.76 2.14 7.11
N LEU A 208 -12.18 0.88 6.91
CA LEU A 208 -13.31 0.28 7.63
C LEU A 208 -13.04 0.20 9.13
N ALA A 209 -11.87 -0.30 9.54
CA ALA A 209 -11.47 -0.36 10.95
C ALA A 209 -11.40 1.03 11.59
N TYR A 210 -10.89 2.02 10.85
CA TYR A 210 -10.88 3.41 11.29
C TYR A 210 -12.29 3.94 11.57
N VAL A 211 -13.23 3.69 10.67
CA VAL A 211 -14.65 4.09 10.84
C VAL A 211 -15.26 3.41 12.06
N TYR A 212 -14.94 2.13 12.31
CA TYR A 212 -15.37 1.47 13.53
C TYR A 212 -14.81 2.12 14.80
N GLY A 213 -13.56 2.60 14.77
CA GLY A 213 -13.01 3.41 15.86
C GLY A 213 -13.80 4.70 16.09
N GLU A 214 -14.17 5.42 15.02
CA GLU A 214 -14.98 6.65 15.12
C GLU A 214 -16.39 6.40 15.67
N LEU A 215 -16.97 5.22 15.39
CA LEU A 215 -18.26 4.77 15.91
C LEU A 215 -18.16 4.12 17.31
N ASN A 216 -16.97 4.13 17.95
CA ASN A 216 -16.68 3.45 19.21
C ASN A 216 -16.90 1.93 19.19
N GLU A 217 -16.96 1.31 18.00
CA GLU A 217 -17.09 -0.13 17.81
C GLU A 217 -15.70 -0.81 17.86
N PHE A 218 -14.95 -0.56 18.93
CA PHE A 218 -13.53 -0.94 19.07
C PHE A 218 -13.27 -2.44 18.88
N ARG A 219 -14.21 -3.31 19.30
CA ARG A 219 -14.09 -4.76 19.08
C ARG A 219 -14.11 -5.15 17.59
N LYS A 220 -14.89 -4.44 16.76
CA LYS A 220 -14.92 -4.68 15.31
C LYS A 220 -13.67 -4.11 14.63
N ALA A 221 -13.25 -2.91 15.04
CA ALA A 221 -12.00 -2.32 14.58
C ALA A 221 -10.80 -3.25 14.87
N LEU A 222 -10.74 -3.80 16.08
CA LEU A 222 -9.69 -4.71 16.51
C LEU A 222 -9.59 -5.95 15.60
N LYS A 223 -10.73 -6.62 15.33
CA LYS A 223 -10.76 -7.80 14.46
C LYS A 223 -10.17 -7.51 13.09
N ILE A 224 -10.52 -6.37 12.49
CA ILE A 224 -10.03 -6.00 11.17
C ILE A 224 -8.55 -5.62 11.20
N TYR A 225 -8.10 -4.84 12.19
CA TYR A 225 -6.69 -4.48 12.27
C TYR A 225 -5.79 -5.70 12.51
N ILE A 226 -6.23 -6.67 13.33
CA ILE A 226 -5.52 -7.95 13.48
C ILE A 226 -5.49 -8.72 12.16
N TYR A 227 -6.61 -8.75 11.42
CA TYR A 227 -6.66 -9.39 10.11
C TYR A 227 -5.67 -8.75 9.11
N ILE A 228 -5.62 -7.42 9.05
CA ILE A 228 -4.64 -6.70 8.22
C ILE A 228 -3.22 -7.09 8.61
N ASN A 229 -2.90 -7.02 9.91
CA ASN A 229 -1.56 -7.28 10.42
C ASN A 229 -1.15 -8.75 10.22
N LYS A 230 -2.09 -9.70 10.27
CA LYS A 230 -1.78 -11.12 10.14
C LYS A 230 -1.69 -11.61 8.68
N TYR A 231 -2.51 -11.07 7.78
CA TYR A 231 -2.70 -11.71 6.47
C TYR A 231 -2.55 -10.79 5.26
N LEU A 232 -2.63 -9.46 5.43
CA LEU A 232 -2.64 -8.56 4.27
C LEU A 232 -1.38 -7.69 4.20
N PHE A 233 -1.05 -7.03 5.31
CA PHE A 233 0.07 -6.11 5.37
C PHE A 233 0.62 -6.06 6.80
N PRO A 234 1.46 -7.04 7.15
CA PRO A 234 2.03 -7.16 8.48
C PRO A 234 2.84 -5.94 8.89
N HIS A 235 2.68 -5.57 10.17
CA HIS A 235 3.56 -4.64 10.87
C HIS A 235 3.83 -3.30 10.15
N PHE A 236 2.77 -2.67 9.65
CA PHE A 236 2.84 -1.30 9.14
C PHE A 236 2.63 -0.28 10.25
N ALA A 237 3.52 0.71 10.37
CA ALA A 237 3.54 1.73 11.43
C ALA A 237 2.14 2.26 11.80
N LYS A 238 1.35 2.61 10.78
CA LYS A 238 0.01 3.19 10.98
C LYS A 238 -1.02 2.17 11.46
N THR A 239 -0.93 0.92 11.01
CA THR A 239 -1.82 -0.17 11.47
C THR A 239 -1.51 -0.49 12.92
N ASP A 240 -0.23 -0.59 13.28
CA ASP A 240 0.21 -0.84 14.65
C ASP A 240 -0.14 0.33 15.58
N ALA A 241 -0.01 1.59 15.14
CA ALA A 241 -0.45 2.76 15.90
C ALA A 241 -1.96 2.73 16.20
N ASN A 242 -2.78 2.31 15.23
CA ASN A 242 -4.22 2.18 15.44
C ASN A 242 -4.56 0.97 16.30
N LEU A 243 -3.84 -0.15 16.18
CA LEU A 243 -3.97 -1.27 17.12
C LEU A 243 -3.66 -0.83 18.54
N GLY A 244 -2.58 -0.07 18.74
CA GLY A 244 -2.23 0.54 20.02
C GLY A 244 -3.38 1.37 20.58
N THR A 245 -3.95 2.23 19.74
CA THR A 245 -5.10 3.10 20.10
C THR A 245 -6.35 2.31 20.44
N VAL A 246 -6.65 1.25 19.69
CA VAL A 246 -7.82 0.39 19.92
C VAL A 246 -7.66 -0.42 21.21
N TYR A 247 -6.47 -0.99 21.46
CA TYR A 247 -6.20 -1.68 22.71
C TYR A 247 -6.22 -0.75 23.92
N LEU A 248 -5.71 0.48 23.77
CA LEU A 248 -5.81 1.53 24.78
C LEU A 248 -7.28 1.83 25.13
N ALA A 249 -8.14 2.00 24.11
CA ALA A 249 -9.57 2.22 24.30
C ALA A 249 -10.30 1.02 24.94
N LEU A 250 -9.80 -0.20 24.71
CA LEU A 250 -10.32 -1.44 25.32
C LEU A 250 -9.73 -1.71 26.72
N GLY A 251 -8.77 -0.90 27.19
CA GLY A 251 -8.14 -1.05 28.51
C GLY A 251 -6.98 -2.05 28.57
N ASP A 252 -6.56 -2.65 27.45
CA ASP A 252 -5.40 -3.55 27.41
C ASP A 252 -4.11 -2.75 27.18
N TYR A 253 -3.63 -2.07 28.23
CA TYR A 253 -2.48 -1.16 28.16
C TYR A 253 -1.17 -1.88 27.81
N LYS A 254 -1.06 -3.17 28.16
CA LYS A 254 0.11 -3.99 27.84
C LYS A 254 0.20 -4.21 26.33
N LYS A 255 -0.90 -4.59 25.68
CA LYS A 255 -0.94 -4.71 24.21
C LYS A 255 -0.87 -3.36 23.52
N ALA A 256 -1.46 -2.31 24.12
CA ALA A 256 -1.33 -0.96 23.58
C ALA A 256 0.15 -0.55 23.43
N ILE A 257 0.95 -0.71 24.48
CA ILE A 257 2.41 -0.46 24.43
C ILE A 257 3.09 -1.38 23.41
N TYR A 258 2.76 -2.67 23.37
CA TYR A 258 3.36 -3.60 22.43
C TYR A 258 3.22 -3.12 20.98
N TYR A 259 2.01 -2.75 20.55
CA TYR A 259 1.78 -2.27 19.20
C TYR A 259 2.30 -0.85 18.99
N TYR A 260 2.25 0.04 19.98
CA TYR A 260 2.89 1.35 19.87
C TYR A 260 4.42 1.26 19.74
N ARG A 261 5.07 0.25 20.34
CA ARG A 261 6.51 0.03 20.16
C ARG A 261 6.85 -0.42 18.75
N TRP A 262 6.03 -1.28 18.15
CA TRP A 262 6.18 -1.60 16.72
C TRP A 262 5.97 -0.34 15.87
N ALA A 263 4.91 0.42 16.13
CA ALA A 263 4.66 1.68 15.41
C ALA A 263 5.81 2.69 15.55
N GLU A 264 6.39 2.83 16.74
CA GLU A 264 7.56 3.66 17.01
C GLU A 264 8.81 3.15 16.29
N TRP A 265 9.00 1.82 16.21
CA TRP A 265 10.14 1.23 15.51
C TRP A 265 10.12 1.56 14.02
N PHE A 266 8.95 1.43 13.37
CA PHE A 266 8.81 1.76 11.95
C PHE A 266 8.71 3.26 11.67
N ASN A 267 8.11 4.04 12.59
CA ASN A 267 8.02 5.49 12.48
C ASN A 267 8.40 6.18 13.82
N PRO A 268 9.71 6.41 14.04
CA PRO A 268 10.20 6.99 15.28
C PRO A 268 9.83 8.47 15.48
N TYR A 269 9.18 9.11 14.50
CA TYR A 269 8.81 10.52 14.52
C TYR A 269 7.30 10.75 14.66
N ASP A 270 6.52 9.69 14.85
CA ASP A 270 5.07 9.81 15.04
C ASP A 270 4.74 10.41 16.42
N LYS A 271 4.44 11.71 16.43
CA LYS A 271 4.13 12.48 17.63
C LYS A 271 2.90 11.93 18.36
N ASP A 272 1.90 11.41 17.66
CA ASP A 272 0.68 10.90 18.27
C ASP A 272 0.96 9.59 19.02
N VAL A 273 1.80 8.71 18.44
CA VAL A 273 2.27 7.48 19.10
C VAL A 273 3.11 7.82 20.33
N LEU A 274 4.08 8.74 20.22
CA LEU A 274 4.94 9.14 21.34
C LEU A 274 4.12 9.80 22.48
N CYS A 275 3.13 10.64 22.16
CA CYS A 275 2.22 11.22 23.15
C CYS A 275 1.33 10.15 23.81
N SER A 276 0.86 9.16 23.06
CA SER A 276 0.06 8.05 23.58
C SER A 276 0.88 7.17 24.52
N MET A 277 2.13 6.87 24.16
CA MET A 277 3.08 6.17 25.02
C MET A 277 3.35 6.94 26.32
N ALA A 278 3.61 8.26 26.23
CA ALA A 278 3.77 9.11 27.41
C ALA A 278 2.53 9.08 28.32
N SER A 279 1.33 9.19 27.73
CA SER A 279 0.06 9.09 28.47
C SER A 279 -0.06 7.78 29.25
N ILE A 280 0.26 6.66 28.59
CA ILE A 280 0.18 5.34 29.22
C ILE A 280 1.18 5.22 30.38
N TYR A 281 2.42 5.68 30.20
CA TYR A 281 3.42 5.63 31.26
C TYR A 281 3.08 6.52 32.46
N ILE A 282 2.43 7.66 32.25
CA ILE A 282 1.95 8.55 33.34
C ILE A 282 0.79 7.88 34.09
N ILE A 283 -0.24 7.48 33.34
CA ILE A 283 -1.54 7.12 33.93
C ILE A 283 -1.53 5.72 34.53
N PHE A 284 -0.92 4.74 33.84
CA PHE A 284 -1.08 3.32 34.21
C PHE A 284 0.16 2.70 34.85
N TYR A 285 1.36 3.13 34.46
CA TYR A 285 2.61 2.57 35.00
C TYR A 285 3.27 3.48 36.04
N HIS A 286 2.79 4.71 36.22
CA HIS A 286 3.37 5.72 37.10
C HIS A 286 4.88 5.94 36.87
N ARG A 287 5.36 5.75 35.63
CA ARG A 287 6.77 5.93 35.23
C ARG A 287 6.95 7.30 34.61
N ILE A 288 6.98 8.32 35.47
CA ILE A 288 7.07 9.73 35.07
C ILE A 288 8.36 10.01 34.27
N ASP A 289 9.49 9.40 34.64
CA ASP A 289 10.77 9.63 33.94
C ASP A 289 10.72 9.18 32.48
N LYS A 290 10.17 7.99 32.22
CA LYS A 290 9.97 7.48 30.85
C LYS A 290 9.02 8.37 30.07
N ALA A 291 7.91 8.79 30.68
CA ALA A 291 6.97 9.67 30.02
C ALA A 291 7.62 11.01 29.64
N LYS A 292 8.43 11.61 30.52
CA LYS A 292 9.19 12.83 30.22
C LYS A 292 10.14 12.66 29.05
N GLN A 293 10.83 11.51 28.93
CA GLN A 293 11.68 11.21 27.76
C GLN A 293 10.87 11.24 26.45
N TYR A 294 9.71 10.58 26.43
CA TYR A 294 8.80 10.61 25.27
C TYR A 294 8.32 12.03 24.95
N LEU A 295 7.89 12.80 25.95
CA LEU A 295 7.41 14.18 25.76
C LEU A 295 8.50 15.13 25.25
N LYS A 296 9.74 15.01 25.78
CA LYS A 296 10.90 15.79 25.30
C LYS A 296 11.19 15.46 23.84
N ARG A 297 11.15 14.18 23.47
CA ARG A 297 11.32 13.76 22.07
C ARG A 297 10.21 14.33 21.16
N VAL A 298 8.95 14.36 21.63
CA VAL A 298 7.88 15.06 20.89
C VAL A 298 8.22 16.53 20.66
N LEU A 299 8.76 17.24 21.67
CA LEU A 299 9.15 18.65 21.52
C LEU A 299 10.36 18.85 20.60
N THR A 300 11.26 17.88 20.46
CA THR A 300 12.33 17.96 19.44
C THR A 300 11.78 17.88 18.01
N ILE A 301 10.65 17.19 17.81
CA ILE A 301 9.99 17.05 16.50
C ILE A 301 9.02 18.21 16.24
N ASP A 302 8.31 18.65 17.28
CA ASP A 302 7.33 19.73 17.24
C ASP A 302 7.38 20.55 18.55
N PRO A 303 8.19 21.61 18.56
CA PRO A 303 8.35 22.47 19.74
C PRO A 303 7.04 23.11 20.20
N LYS A 304 6.06 23.28 19.31
CA LYS A 304 4.76 23.91 19.60
C LYS A 304 3.68 22.89 19.97
N ASN A 305 4.03 21.63 20.19
CA ASN A 305 3.06 20.60 20.55
C ASN A 305 2.35 20.95 21.87
N ARG A 306 1.04 21.26 21.78
CA ARG A 306 0.24 21.71 22.94
C ARG A 306 0.12 20.65 24.03
N TYR A 307 -0.01 19.38 23.63
CA TYR A 307 -0.15 18.27 24.57
C TYR A 307 1.15 18.08 25.36
N ALA A 308 2.29 18.03 24.68
CA ALA A 308 3.59 17.83 25.32
C ALA A 308 3.95 18.98 26.27
N ASN A 309 3.81 20.23 25.82
CA ASN A 309 4.08 21.41 26.65
C ASN A 309 3.19 21.49 27.90
N ARG A 310 1.87 21.24 27.75
CA ARG A 310 0.95 21.25 28.89
C ARG A 310 1.28 20.13 29.88
N THR A 311 1.58 18.94 29.37
CA THR A 311 1.85 17.76 30.22
C THR A 311 3.16 17.93 30.99
N LEU A 312 4.24 18.41 30.35
CA LEU A 312 5.50 18.68 31.05
C LEU A 312 5.36 19.77 32.13
N LYS A 313 4.59 20.83 31.85
CA LYS A 313 4.27 21.87 32.85
C LYS A 313 3.56 21.29 34.07
N LEU A 314 2.59 20.39 33.87
CA LEU A 314 1.90 19.70 34.95
C LEU A 314 2.83 18.76 35.74
N LEU A 315 3.87 18.22 35.11
CA LEU A 315 4.90 17.37 35.73
C LEU A 315 6.06 18.17 36.34
N GLY A 316 5.92 19.49 36.49
CA GLY A 316 6.88 20.35 37.19
C GLY A 316 8.10 20.80 36.36
N GLU A 317 8.11 20.62 35.03
CA GLU A 317 9.18 21.14 34.18
C GLU A 317 8.77 22.45 33.47
N LYS A 318 9.71 23.39 33.34
CA LYS A 318 9.50 24.59 32.51
C LYS A 318 9.42 24.16 31.04
N PRO A 319 8.41 24.62 30.26
CA PRO A 319 8.34 24.32 28.83
C PRO A 319 9.63 24.80 28.15
N GLY A 320 10.21 23.96 27.28
CA GLY A 320 11.47 24.23 26.61
C GLY A 320 11.42 25.58 25.88
N GLY A 321 12.36 26.45 26.21
CA GLY A 321 12.63 27.70 25.51
C GLY A 321 13.37 27.47 24.20
#